data_AF-A0AB73TBR3-F1
#
_entry.id   AF-A0AB73TBR3-F1
#
_cell.length_a   1.000
_cell.length_b   1.000
_cell.length_c   1.000
_cell.angle_alpha   90.00
_cell.angle_beta   90.00
_cell.angle_gamma   90.00
#
_symmetry.space_group_name_H-M   'P 1'
#
loop_
_entity.id
_entity.type
_entity.pdbx_description
1 polymer ?
#
loop_
_entity_poly.entity_id
_entity_poly.type
_entity_poly.pdbx_seq_one_letter_code
_entity_poly.pdbx_strand_id
1 'polypeptide(L)'
;MADPRWSVGINFDSKCNARCAHCCVSSSPNATANLDDDLVDNIVDELLREPNVREIGLTGGEPLIRRARTMSIIARITASGRVASCVTNGFWGVTRRAADRVLAEFEDAGLRELTLSYDDFHSPYVKPERIRNILDASHDRRIKVVLNMCVSRSQDSRALLAELGDSVHGVQITQFPVVPAGEARSLPESDFHRRPITRGMLHCPGNQVIFHNDGNVYPCCSPPIFDTRMTLGRAGAQSFQQVVDTFERNALLGIMQREGSSGSSTRYGGSHRTHPPPRSPKWSRPANCARSYSGTRNRSPSSGHRSTRTGQLSMRPDQVYADDRCELRISGGHAVVFDRLERAYYRAPVDSLPESIRTAARIRRSSVPTWAAWSTAGTLPALLAVNAMLLPTSTTPTDSSAAIAAAVYLVFSVLIHEGAHILVLRGFGRSVDRVGFKLSYRVFPAFYVRMNQSLLLSRQEQVIVHAAGILANLATNALLLVGNTWAVRSSGIEVAAHLVFIAVAWNVVPILNSDGYRVLLALAGVDAARNLPANPPWLIGIKVAGVVFIVFVVIRTILTLTRNLIA
;
A
#
# COMPACT_ATOMS: atom_id res chain seq x y z
N MET A 1 4.26 29.17 -21.67
CA MET A 1 3.87 27.74 -21.49
C MET A 1 4.94 27.07 -20.67
N ALA A 2 4.57 26.18 -19.74
CA ALA A 2 5.57 25.37 -19.02
C ALA A 2 6.27 24.44 -20.02
N ASP A 3 7.56 24.16 -19.80
CA ASP A 3 8.36 23.27 -20.65
C ASP A 3 7.76 21.84 -20.59
N PRO A 4 7.47 21.18 -21.73
CA PRO A 4 6.91 19.83 -21.74
C PRO A 4 7.80 18.85 -20.97
N ARG A 5 7.17 18.14 -20.03
CA ARG A 5 7.87 17.42 -18.94
C ARG A 5 7.92 15.90 -19.14
N TRP A 6 7.08 15.32 -20.00
CA TRP A 6 6.94 13.86 -20.13
C TRP A 6 7.74 13.30 -21.30
N SER A 7 8.44 12.20 -21.03
CA SER A 7 8.96 11.27 -22.04
C SER A 7 8.15 9.97 -21.94
N VAL A 8 7.67 9.46 -23.07
CA VAL A 8 6.76 8.31 -23.09
C VAL A 8 7.33 7.21 -23.95
N GLY A 9 7.54 6.03 -23.37
CA GLY A 9 7.93 4.83 -24.10
C GLY A 9 6.71 4.08 -24.63
N ILE A 10 6.84 3.50 -25.82
CA ILE A 10 5.90 2.53 -26.37
C ILE A 10 6.67 1.27 -26.71
N ASN A 11 6.45 0.22 -25.92
CA ASN A 11 6.85 -1.14 -26.23
C ASN A 11 5.60 -1.88 -26.73
N PHE A 12 5.40 -1.90 -28.05
CA PHE A 12 4.14 -2.41 -28.64
C PHE A 12 4.19 -3.89 -29.05
N ASP A 13 5.35 -4.53 -29.06
CA ASP A 13 5.50 -5.93 -29.46
C ASP A 13 6.61 -6.58 -28.63
N SER A 14 6.49 -7.86 -28.28
CA SER A 14 7.54 -8.64 -27.61
C SER A 14 8.37 -9.47 -28.58
N LYS A 15 7.97 -9.55 -29.85
CA LYS A 15 8.69 -10.30 -30.87
C LYS A 15 10.08 -9.70 -31.11
N CYS A 16 11.10 -10.55 -31.09
CA CYS A 16 12.49 -10.18 -31.32
C CYS A 16 13.21 -11.30 -32.08
N ASN A 17 14.25 -10.99 -32.84
CA ASN A 17 15.09 -12.01 -33.50
C ASN A 17 16.16 -12.60 -32.56
N ALA A 18 16.23 -12.14 -31.30
CA ALA A 18 17.20 -12.56 -30.29
C ALA A 18 16.51 -13.10 -29.03
N ARG A 19 17.26 -13.84 -28.21
CA ARG A 19 16.84 -14.33 -26.87
C ARG A 19 17.91 -13.99 -25.83
N CYS A 20 18.29 -12.72 -25.74
CA CYS A 20 19.40 -12.26 -24.91
C CYS A 20 19.17 -12.65 -23.43
N ALA A 21 20.18 -13.24 -22.79
CA ALA A 21 20.05 -13.71 -21.40
C ALA A 21 19.78 -12.58 -20.39
N HIS A 22 20.00 -11.32 -20.77
CA HIS A 22 19.69 -10.16 -19.93
C HIS A 22 18.28 -9.56 -20.15
N CYS A 23 17.49 -10.10 -21.10
CA CYS A 23 16.29 -9.42 -21.61
C CYS A 23 15.25 -9.21 -20.50
N CYS A 24 14.95 -7.95 -20.18
CA CYS A 24 14.06 -7.60 -19.08
C CYS A 24 12.57 -7.81 -19.36
N VAL A 25 12.20 -7.92 -20.64
CA VAL A 25 10.83 -8.12 -21.11
C VAL A 25 10.63 -9.50 -21.74
N SER A 26 11.64 -10.38 -21.64
CA SER A 26 11.61 -11.76 -22.11
C SER A 26 11.24 -11.90 -23.60
N SER A 27 11.65 -10.93 -24.41
CA SER A 27 11.40 -10.89 -25.85
C SER A 27 12.09 -12.04 -26.56
N SER A 28 11.42 -12.59 -27.59
CA SER A 28 11.96 -13.72 -28.35
C SER A 28 11.31 -13.90 -29.72
N PRO A 29 11.86 -14.75 -30.60
CA PRO A 29 11.24 -15.04 -31.91
C PRO A 29 9.83 -15.64 -31.82
N ASN A 30 9.54 -16.32 -30.71
CA ASN A 30 8.25 -16.97 -30.47
C ASN A 30 7.38 -16.20 -29.48
N ALA A 31 7.79 -14.99 -29.06
CA ALA A 31 6.99 -14.18 -28.17
C ALA A 31 5.75 -13.66 -28.91
N THR A 32 4.60 -13.68 -28.23
CA THR A 32 3.30 -13.34 -28.81
C THR A 32 2.62 -12.18 -28.09
N ALA A 33 3.21 -11.64 -27.03
CA ALA A 33 2.63 -10.50 -26.32
C ALA A 33 2.81 -9.25 -27.17
N ASN A 34 1.71 -8.56 -27.46
CA ASN A 34 1.72 -7.32 -28.23
C ASN A 34 0.54 -6.45 -27.82
N LEU A 35 0.70 -5.14 -28.04
CA LEU A 35 -0.45 -4.24 -28.12
C LEU A 35 -1.07 -4.37 -29.50
N ASP A 36 -2.40 -4.29 -29.55
CA ASP A 36 -3.12 -4.23 -30.82
C ASP A 36 -2.74 -2.96 -31.60
N ASP A 37 -2.76 -3.06 -32.93
CA ASP A 37 -2.36 -1.96 -33.80
C ASP A 37 -3.25 -0.73 -33.63
N ASP A 38 -4.57 -0.91 -33.58
CA ASP A 38 -5.52 0.19 -33.39
C ASP A 38 -5.32 0.82 -32.01
N LEU A 39 -5.01 0.02 -31.00
CA LEU A 39 -4.69 0.52 -29.66
C LEU A 39 -3.41 1.37 -29.67
N VAL A 40 -2.35 0.92 -30.35
CA VAL A 40 -1.12 1.70 -30.49
C VAL A 40 -1.39 3.02 -31.21
N ASP A 41 -2.18 2.99 -32.27
CA ASP A 41 -2.51 4.19 -33.05
C ASP A 41 -3.32 5.19 -32.22
N ASN A 42 -4.28 4.72 -31.43
CA ASN A 42 -5.03 5.53 -30.47
C ASN A 42 -4.14 6.15 -29.39
N ILE A 43 -3.21 5.37 -28.82
CA ILE A 43 -2.23 5.87 -27.84
C ILE A 43 -1.37 6.96 -28.46
N VAL A 44 -0.85 6.75 -29.67
CA VAL A 44 -0.06 7.75 -30.39
C VAL A 44 -0.89 9.01 -30.58
N ASP A 45 -2.09 8.92 -31.15
CA ASP A 45 -2.95 10.09 -31.40
C ASP A 45 -3.32 10.87 -30.13
N GLU A 46 -3.46 10.18 -29.01
CA GLU A 46 -3.61 10.82 -27.71
C GLU A 46 -2.35 11.60 -27.30
N LEU A 47 -1.19 10.94 -27.32
CA LEU A 47 0.10 11.58 -26.98
C LEU A 47 0.42 12.77 -27.88
N LEU A 48 0.07 12.72 -29.16
CA LEU A 48 0.26 13.82 -30.13
C LEU A 48 -0.65 15.02 -29.86
N ARG A 49 -1.75 14.85 -29.12
CA ARG A 49 -2.61 15.96 -28.69
C ARG A 49 -2.18 16.56 -27.36
N GLU A 50 -1.32 15.88 -26.60
CA GLU A 50 -0.98 16.30 -25.24
C GLU A 50 0.22 17.26 -25.19
N PRO A 51 0.02 18.53 -24.78
CA PRO A 51 1.06 19.56 -24.90
C PRO A 51 2.25 19.34 -23.95
N ASN A 52 2.09 18.52 -22.91
CA ASN A 52 3.13 18.24 -21.93
C ASN A 52 4.04 17.05 -22.31
N VAL A 53 3.78 16.39 -23.44
CA VAL A 53 4.61 15.28 -23.95
C VAL A 53 5.70 15.84 -24.85
N ARG A 54 6.95 15.70 -24.43
CA ARG A 54 8.14 16.17 -25.15
C ARG A 54 8.65 15.13 -26.14
N GLU A 55 8.71 13.89 -25.68
CA GLU A 55 9.40 12.80 -26.36
C GLU A 55 8.57 11.54 -26.34
N ILE A 56 8.55 10.82 -27.46
CA ILE A 56 7.92 9.51 -27.59
C ILE A 56 8.96 8.52 -28.14
N GLY A 57 9.33 7.54 -27.33
CA GLY A 57 10.35 6.55 -27.67
C GLY A 57 9.73 5.20 -28.05
N LEU A 58 10.19 4.61 -29.15
CA LEU A 58 9.79 3.27 -29.57
C LEU A 58 10.84 2.24 -29.14
N THR A 59 10.36 1.13 -28.57
CA THR A 59 11.23 0.04 -28.10
C THR A 59 10.50 -1.31 -28.16
N GLY A 60 11.20 -2.38 -27.78
CA GLY A 60 10.71 -3.75 -27.64
C GLY A 60 10.30 -4.45 -28.94
N GLY A 61 10.20 -5.77 -28.95
CA GLY A 61 11.34 -6.63 -28.67
C GLY A 61 12.46 -6.31 -29.66
N GLU A 62 12.14 -6.27 -30.96
CA GLU A 62 12.93 -5.57 -31.98
C GLU A 62 11.98 -4.79 -32.90
N PRO A 63 11.96 -3.45 -32.84
CA PRO A 63 11.00 -2.64 -33.60
C PRO A 63 11.13 -2.84 -35.11
N LEU A 64 12.34 -3.07 -35.64
CA LEU A 64 12.54 -3.23 -37.08
C LEU A 64 12.13 -4.60 -37.64
N ILE A 65 11.61 -5.51 -36.82
CA ILE A 65 10.79 -6.62 -37.33
C ILE A 65 9.52 -6.07 -38.00
N ARG A 66 8.95 -4.97 -37.48
CA ARG A 66 7.80 -4.27 -38.03
C ARG A 66 8.21 -2.91 -38.62
N ARG A 67 9.33 -2.88 -39.35
CA ARG A 67 9.99 -1.70 -39.91
C ARG A 67 9.05 -0.63 -40.47
N ALA A 68 8.14 -1.00 -41.39
CA ALA A 68 7.21 -0.03 -42.00
C ALA A 68 6.31 0.67 -40.96
N ARG A 69 5.82 -0.09 -39.96
CA ARG A 69 5.02 0.46 -38.87
C ARG A 69 5.86 1.38 -37.98
N THR A 70 7.09 0.98 -37.66
CA THR A 70 8.02 1.81 -36.88
C THR A 70 8.29 3.15 -37.58
N MET A 71 8.61 3.15 -38.87
CA MET A 71 8.85 4.38 -39.62
C MET A 71 7.60 5.27 -39.69
N SER A 72 6.42 4.67 -39.91
CA SER A 72 5.15 5.40 -39.93
C SER A 72 4.84 6.09 -38.59
N ILE A 73 5.05 5.41 -37.46
CA ILE A 73 4.84 6.00 -36.13
C ILE A 73 5.86 7.12 -35.88
N ILE A 74 7.14 6.92 -36.20
CA ILE A 74 8.17 7.97 -36.07
C ILE A 74 7.78 9.21 -36.88
N ALA A 75 7.37 9.05 -38.13
CA ALA A 75 6.95 10.16 -38.99
C ALA A 75 5.75 10.93 -38.41
N ARG A 76 4.78 10.23 -37.81
CA ARG A 76 3.65 10.88 -37.11
C ARG A 76 4.10 11.67 -35.89
N ILE A 77 5.01 11.11 -35.08
CA ILE A 77 5.55 11.78 -33.89
C ILE A 77 6.28 13.07 -34.29
N THR A 78 7.18 12.98 -35.26
CA THR A 78 8.03 14.11 -35.69
C THR A 78 7.21 15.19 -36.40
N ALA A 79 6.22 14.83 -37.22
CA ALA A 79 5.30 15.77 -37.86
C ALA A 79 4.48 16.59 -36.85
N SER A 80 4.26 16.07 -35.63
CA SER A 80 3.60 16.80 -34.54
C SER A 80 4.50 17.82 -33.83
N GLY A 81 5.78 17.88 -34.18
CA GLY A 81 6.79 18.72 -33.52
C GLY A 81 7.40 18.10 -32.25
N ARG A 82 7.11 16.83 -31.95
CA ARG A 82 7.68 16.09 -30.80
C ARG A 82 8.97 15.36 -31.18
N VAL A 83 9.77 15.03 -30.18
CA VAL A 83 10.99 14.24 -30.36
C VAL A 83 10.62 12.75 -30.42
N ALA A 84 11.04 12.06 -31.48
CA ALA A 84 11.00 10.61 -31.55
C ALA A 84 12.36 10.03 -31.15
N SER A 85 12.35 8.89 -30.45
CA SER A 85 13.55 8.06 -30.21
C SER A 85 13.25 6.60 -30.52
N CYS A 86 14.28 5.81 -30.84
CA CYS A 86 14.14 4.39 -31.17
C CYS A 86 15.33 3.59 -30.65
N VAL A 87 15.06 2.40 -30.10
CA VAL A 87 16.09 1.45 -29.62
C VAL A 87 16.01 0.16 -30.44
N THR A 88 17.11 -0.27 -31.05
CA THR A 88 17.20 -1.48 -31.90
C THR A 88 18.49 -2.26 -31.63
N ASN A 89 18.47 -3.58 -31.87
CA ASN A 89 19.64 -4.45 -31.71
C ASN A 89 20.60 -4.45 -32.92
N GLY A 90 20.25 -3.75 -34.01
CA GLY A 90 21.12 -3.60 -35.18
C GLY A 90 21.15 -4.80 -36.14
N PHE A 91 20.26 -5.79 -36.02
CA PHE A 91 20.27 -6.98 -36.89
C PHE A 91 20.18 -6.67 -38.40
N TRP A 92 19.66 -5.51 -38.77
CA TRP A 92 19.44 -5.05 -40.14
C TRP A 92 20.71 -4.54 -40.84
N GLY A 93 21.82 -4.35 -40.11
CA GLY A 93 23.11 -3.88 -40.62
C GLY A 93 23.86 -4.89 -41.49
N VAL A 94 23.19 -5.72 -42.28
CA VAL A 94 23.79 -6.86 -43.02
C VAL A 94 24.98 -6.44 -43.90
N THR A 95 24.89 -5.25 -44.50
CA THR A 95 25.97 -4.60 -45.26
C THR A 95 25.91 -3.09 -44.98
N ARG A 96 27.01 -2.36 -45.20
CA ARG A 96 27.02 -0.89 -45.10
C ARG A 96 25.89 -0.25 -45.93
N ARG A 97 25.64 -0.73 -47.14
CA ARG A 97 24.54 -0.23 -48.00
C ARG A 97 23.15 -0.55 -47.45
N ALA A 98 22.95 -1.73 -46.86
CA ALA A 98 21.69 -2.06 -46.22
C ALA A 98 21.47 -1.20 -44.97
N ALA A 99 22.52 -0.97 -44.20
CA ALA A 99 22.48 -0.10 -43.03
C ALA A 99 22.14 1.35 -43.42
N ASP A 100 22.85 1.88 -44.41
CA ASP A 100 22.63 3.22 -44.95
C ASP A 100 21.18 3.45 -45.41
N ARG A 101 20.56 2.47 -46.08
CA ARG A 101 19.13 2.56 -46.46
C ARG A 101 18.18 2.64 -45.26
N VAL A 102 18.45 1.88 -44.20
CA VAL A 102 17.62 1.91 -42.99
C VAL A 102 17.80 3.23 -42.24
N LEU A 103 19.03 3.73 -42.14
CA LEU A 103 19.33 5.03 -41.56
C LEU A 103 18.69 6.17 -42.36
N ALA A 104 18.70 6.08 -43.70
CA ALA A 104 17.99 7.02 -44.56
C ALA A 104 16.49 7.03 -44.27
N GLU A 105 15.85 5.87 -44.16
CA GLU A 105 14.41 5.80 -43.82
C GLU A 105 14.10 6.37 -42.43
N PHE A 106 14.99 6.15 -41.44
CA PHE A 106 14.85 6.80 -40.14
C PHE A 106 14.96 8.33 -40.26
N GLU A 107 15.94 8.83 -41.03
CA GLU A 107 16.14 10.25 -41.27
C GLU A 107 14.95 10.88 -42.01
N ASP A 108 14.41 10.19 -43.02
CA ASP A 108 13.24 10.60 -43.79
C ASP A 108 11.98 10.64 -42.91
N ALA A 109 11.85 9.70 -41.96
CA ALA A 109 10.82 9.73 -40.93
C ALA A 109 11.04 10.84 -39.88
N GLY A 110 12.19 11.52 -39.91
CA GLY A 110 12.54 12.64 -39.03
C GLY A 110 13.23 12.24 -37.72
N LEU A 111 13.67 10.99 -37.57
CA LEU A 111 14.40 10.54 -36.38
C LEU A 111 15.76 11.25 -36.29
N ARG A 112 16.10 11.76 -35.09
CA ARG A 112 17.36 12.50 -34.85
C ARG A 112 18.37 11.75 -34.01
N GLU A 113 17.92 10.85 -33.14
CA GLU A 113 18.79 10.00 -32.33
C GLU A 113 18.29 8.54 -32.37
N LEU A 114 19.21 7.62 -32.67
CA LEU A 114 19.00 6.18 -32.68
C LEU A 114 19.90 5.54 -31.64
N THR A 115 19.33 4.71 -30.78
CA THR A 115 20.09 3.90 -29.82
C THR A 115 20.26 2.48 -30.35
N LEU A 116 21.51 2.04 -30.50
CA LEU A 116 21.87 0.67 -30.79
C LEU A 116 22.20 -0.07 -29.50
N SER A 117 21.60 -1.23 -29.29
CA SER A 117 21.93 -2.13 -28.19
C SER A 117 22.84 -3.26 -28.69
N TYR A 118 24.08 -3.27 -28.21
CA TYR A 118 25.04 -4.32 -28.54
C TYR A 118 26.04 -4.52 -27.40
N ASP A 119 26.12 -5.75 -26.91
CA ASP A 119 26.97 -6.20 -25.81
C ASP A 119 27.14 -7.73 -25.88
N ASP A 120 27.80 -8.32 -24.90
CA ASP A 120 28.08 -9.76 -24.85
C ASP A 120 26.79 -10.62 -24.80
N PHE A 121 25.65 -10.06 -24.37
CA PHE A 121 24.36 -10.76 -24.39
C PHE A 121 23.68 -10.70 -25.75
N HIS A 122 23.97 -9.68 -26.56
CA HIS A 122 23.45 -9.53 -27.92
C HIS A 122 24.32 -10.22 -28.98
N SER A 123 25.64 -10.30 -28.78
CA SER A 123 26.59 -10.86 -29.74
C SER A 123 26.31 -12.30 -30.20
N PRO A 124 25.66 -13.19 -29.41
CA PRO A 124 25.25 -14.51 -29.92
C PRO A 124 24.19 -14.45 -31.02
N TYR A 125 23.46 -13.33 -31.14
CA TYR A 125 22.32 -13.17 -32.04
C TYR A 125 22.56 -12.14 -33.16
N VAL A 126 23.42 -11.15 -32.91
CA VAL A 126 23.78 -10.11 -33.87
C VAL A 126 25.28 -10.14 -34.08
N LYS A 127 25.72 -10.26 -35.35
CA LYS A 127 27.14 -10.29 -35.67
C LYS A 127 27.77 -8.88 -35.56
N PRO A 128 29.02 -8.76 -35.10
CA PRO A 128 29.72 -7.48 -34.93
C PRO A 128 29.88 -6.71 -36.25
N GLU A 129 30.03 -7.40 -37.39
CA GLU A 129 30.03 -6.77 -38.73
C GLU A 129 28.79 -5.91 -38.95
N ARG A 130 27.64 -6.34 -38.41
CA ARG A 130 26.39 -5.61 -38.62
C ARG A 130 26.40 -4.27 -37.90
N ILE A 131 26.98 -4.26 -36.70
CA ILE A 131 27.13 -3.04 -35.91
C ILE A 131 28.14 -2.12 -36.59
N ARG A 132 29.30 -2.62 -37.02
CA ARG A 132 30.28 -1.84 -37.81
C ARG A 132 29.65 -1.18 -39.03
N ASN A 133 28.92 -1.95 -39.83
CA ASN A 133 28.20 -1.43 -41.00
C ASN A 133 27.24 -0.29 -40.67
N ILE A 134 26.57 -0.33 -39.50
CA ILE A 134 25.66 0.73 -39.07
C ILE A 134 26.43 1.96 -38.62
N LEU A 135 27.45 1.78 -37.79
CA LEU A 135 28.27 2.89 -37.30
C LEU A 135 28.98 3.60 -38.47
N ASP A 136 29.60 2.86 -39.38
CA ASP A 136 30.29 3.41 -40.57
C ASP A 136 29.34 4.07 -41.57
N ALA A 137 28.07 3.63 -41.63
CA ALA A 137 27.05 4.29 -42.45
C ALA A 137 26.50 5.55 -41.77
N SER A 138 26.53 5.61 -40.44
CA SER A 138 26.00 6.75 -39.68
C SER A 138 26.85 8.01 -39.75
N HIS A 139 28.15 7.90 -40.02
CA HIS A 139 29.06 9.05 -40.15
C HIS A 139 28.64 10.02 -41.26
N ASP A 140 28.01 9.51 -42.33
CA ASP A 140 27.55 10.29 -43.48
C ASP A 140 26.09 10.78 -43.32
N ARG A 141 25.50 10.65 -42.12
CA ARG A 141 24.07 10.89 -41.86
C ARG A 141 23.86 11.95 -40.78
N ARG A 142 22.68 12.59 -40.82
CA ARG A 142 22.28 13.58 -39.81
C ARG A 142 21.70 12.97 -38.54
N ILE A 143 21.46 11.65 -38.53
CA ILE A 143 20.98 10.93 -37.37
C ILE A 143 22.14 10.57 -36.45
N LYS A 144 22.05 10.97 -35.18
CA LYS A 144 23.03 10.60 -34.16
C LYS A 144 22.80 9.15 -33.76
N VAL A 145 23.85 8.33 -33.82
CA VAL A 145 23.81 6.95 -33.33
C VAL A 145 24.54 6.86 -32.00
N VAL A 146 23.90 6.23 -31.01
CA VAL A 146 24.44 5.98 -29.67
C VAL A 146 24.53 4.48 -29.45
N LEU A 147 25.64 4.00 -28.89
CA LEU A 147 25.85 2.59 -28.56
C LEU A 147 25.61 2.35 -27.06
N ASN A 148 24.62 1.53 -26.74
CA ASN A 148 24.28 1.12 -25.38
C ASN A 148 24.73 -0.33 -25.16
N MET A 149 25.51 -0.56 -24.10
CA MET A 149 26.06 -1.87 -23.76
C MET A 149 25.71 -2.24 -22.32
N CYS A 150 25.03 -3.36 -22.13
CA CYS A 150 24.75 -3.91 -20.81
C CYS A 150 25.90 -4.83 -20.36
N VAL A 151 26.48 -4.56 -19.19
CA VAL A 151 27.67 -5.26 -18.68
C VAL A 151 27.41 -6.02 -17.37
N SER A 152 28.08 -7.15 -17.19
CA SER A 152 28.13 -7.91 -15.94
C SER A 152 29.54 -7.86 -15.34
N ARG A 153 29.77 -8.56 -14.22
CA ARG A 153 31.13 -8.72 -13.67
C ARG A 153 31.99 -9.67 -14.50
N SER A 154 31.39 -10.60 -15.23
CA SER A 154 32.09 -11.57 -16.07
C SER A 154 32.22 -11.10 -17.52
N GLN A 155 31.36 -10.18 -17.97
CA GLN A 155 31.26 -9.70 -19.35
C GLN A 155 31.18 -8.17 -19.37
N ASP A 156 32.26 -7.49 -19.77
CA ASP A 156 32.38 -6.03 -19.73
C ASP A 156 32.40 -5.36 -21.12
N SER A 157 32.14 -6.14 -22.16
CA SER A 157 32.08 -5.76 -23.57
C SER A 157 33.34 -5.09 -24.14
N ARG A 158 34.48 -5.14 -23.45
CA ARG A 158 35.73 -4.55 -23.99
C ARG A 158 36.24 -5.26 -25.23
N ALA A 159 36.12 -6.59 -25.29
CA ALA A 159 36.50 -7.38 -26.46
C ALA A 159 35.66 -6.98 -27.69
N LEU A 160 34.35 -6.76 -27.50
CA LEU A 160 33.47 -6.30 -28.57
C LEU A 160 33.84 -4.89 -29.04
N LEU A 161 34.14 -3.97 -28.13
CA LEU A 161 34.61 -2.63 -28.51
C LEU A 161 35.91 -2.69 -29.33
N ALA A 162 36.86 -3.55 -28.94
CA ALA A 162 38.09 -3.77 -29.70
C ALA A 162 37.80 -4.36 -31.09
N GLU A 163 36.83 -5.27 -31.20
CA GLU A 163 36.40 -5.87 -32.47
C GLU A 163 35.69 -4.87 -33.39
N LEU A 164 34.92 -3.93 -32.83
CA LEU A 164 34.32 -2.84 -33.61
C LEU A 164 35.36 -1.86 -34.18
N GLY A 165 36.53 -1.74 -33.54
CA GLY A 165 37.65 -0.96 -34.06
C GLY A 165 37.31 0.51 -34.31
N ASP A 166 37.81 1.06 -35.41
CA ASP A 166 37.66 2.49 -35.75
C ASP A 166 36.20 2.93 -35.96
N SER A 167 35.27 1.98 -36.18
CA SER A 167 33.85 2.28 -36.35
C SER A 167 33.22 2.97 -35.12
N VAL A 168 33.79 2.83 -33.92
CA VAL A 168 33.27 3.51 -32.72
C VAL A 168 33.78 4.94 -32.54
N HIS A 169 34.69 5.42 -33.40
CA HIS A 169 35.19 6.79 -33.29
C HIS A 169 34.05 7.81 -33.47
N GLY A 170 33.96 8.75 -32.52
CA GLY A 170 32.90 9.77 -32.50
C GLY A 170 31.53 9.26 -32.03
N VAL A 171 31.39 7.97 -31.72
CA VAL A 171 30.14 7.37 -31.23
C VAL A 171 30.06 7.51 -29.71
N GLN A 172 28.93 7.99 -29.21
CA GLN A 172 28.67 7.99 -27.77
C GLN A 172 28.41 6.55 -27.32
N ILE A 173 29.24 6.03 -26.40
CA ILE A 173 29.10 4.70 -25.82
C ILE A 173 28.64 4.82 -24.37
N THR A 174 27.56 4.14 -24.01
CA THR A 174 27.04 4.07 -22.65
C THR A 174 27.10 2.62 -22.15
N GLN A 175 27.85 2.39 -21.07
CA GLN A 175 27.87 1.10 -20.38
C GLN A 175 27.07 1.18 -19.09
N PHE A 176 26.18 0.20 -18.85
CA PHE A 176 25.38 0.12 -17.62
C PHE A 176 25.30 -1.32 -17.10
N PRO A 177 25.24 -1.52 -15.78
CA PRO A 177 25.25 -2.85 -15.22
C PRO A 177 23.94 -3.60 -15.50
N VAL A 178 24.05 -4.90 -15.76
CA VAL A 178 22.92 -5.82 -15.77
C VAL A 178 22.24 -5.84 -14.39
N VAL A 179 20.91 -5.93 -14.41
CA VAL A 179 20.07 -5.98 -13.21
C VAL A 179 19.24 -7.26 -13.22
N PRO A 180 18.91 -7.84 -12.03
CA PRO A 180 18.21 -9.12 -11.95
C PRO A 180 16.70 -8.97 -12.26
N ALA A 181 16.38 -8.78 -13.53
CA ALA A 181 15.01 -8.62 -14.05
C ALA A 181 14.81 -9.43 -15.35
N GLY A 182 13.59 -9.93 -15.57
CA GLY A 182 13.30 -10.82 -16.70
C GLY A 182 14.25 -12.02 -16.77
N GLU A 183 14.76 -12.32 -17.96
CA GLU A 183 15.69 -13.43 -18.23
C GLU A 183 16.98 -13.33 -17.41
N ALA A 184 17.41 -12.11 -17.07
CA ALA A 184 18.64 -11.86 -16.33
C ALA A 184 18.60 -12.50 -14.94
N ARG A 185 17.42 -12.83 -14.40
CA ARG A 185 17.28 -13.53 -13.10
C ARG A 185 17.93 -14.91 -13.08
N SER A 186 18.13 -15.51 -14.26
CA SER A 186 18.84 -16.79 -14.40
C SER A 186 20.35 -16.67 -14.32
N LEU A 187 20.91 -15.45 -14.40
CA LEU A 187 22.35 -15.22 -14.29
C LEU A 187 22.85 -15.43 -12.85
N PRO A 188 24.12 -15.84 -12.67
CA PRO A 188 24.70 -16.00 -11.34
C PRO A 188 24.66 -14.72 -10.51
N GLU A 189 24.36 -14.83 -9.22
CA GLU A 189 24.42 -13.72 -8.24
C GLU A 189 25.76 -12.96 -8.29
N SER A 190 26.86 -13.67 -8.60
CA SER A 190 28.22 -13.12 -8.74
C SER A 190 28.41 -12.22 -9.96
N ASP A 191 27.51 -12.24 -10.94
CA ASP A 191 27.63 -11.46 -12.17
C ASP A 191 27.04 -10.05 -12.04
N PHE A 192 26.22 -9.78 -11.02
CA PHE A 192 25.61 -8.47 -10.82
C PHE A 192 26.56 -7.50 -10.13
N HIS A 193 26.67 -6.29 -10.67
CA HIS A 193 27.37 -5.18 -10.02
C HIS A 193 26.52 -4.59 -8.89
N ARG A 194 26.74 -5.04 -7.65
CA ARG A 194 26.11 -4.44 -6.46
C ARG A 194 26.96 -3.29 -5.94
N ARG A 195 26.44 -2.05 -6.00
CA ARG A 195 27.05 -0.88 -5.34
C ARG A 195 26.21 -0.50 -4.11
N PRO A 196 26.85 -0.08 -3.00
CA PRO A 196 26.12 0.50 -1.89
C PRO A 196 25.31 1.70 -2.35
N ILE A 197 24.03 1.74 -1.99
CA ILE A 197 23.17 2.87 -2.31
C ILE A 197 23.67 4.08 -1.50
N THR A 198 24.20 5.10 -2.19
CA THR A 198 24.58 6.36 -1.54
C THR A 198 23.42 7.34 -1.57
N ARG A 199 23.45 8.36 -0.70
CA ARG A 199 22.38 9.38 -0.61
C ARG A 199 22.16 10.13 -1.93
N GLY A 200 23.21 10.29 -2.75
CA GLY A 200 23.14 10.97 -4.06
C GLY A 200 22.62 10.08 -5.20
N MET A 201 22.60 8.76 -5.05
CA MET A 201 22.13 7.80 -6.08
C MET A 201 20.62 7.58 -6.06
N LEU A 202 19.91 8.41 -5.31
CA LEU A 202 18.51 8.25 -4.97
C LEU A 202 17.73 9.39 -5.58
N HIS A 203 17.89 9.58 -6.88
CA HIS A 203 17.05 10.52 -7.59
C HIS A 203 16.24 9.73 -8.60
N CYS A 204 14.92 9.69 -8.42
CA CYS A 204 14.05 9.17 -9.45
C CYS A 204 13.93 10.26 -10.54
N PRO A 205 14.36 9.98 -11.78
CA PRO A 205 14.31 10.98 -12.86
C PRO A 205 12.86 11.42 -13.13
N GLY A 206 11.89 10.54 -12.87
CA GLY A 206 10.48 10.85 -12.99
C GLY A 206 10.02 11.06 -14.43
N ASN A 207 8.69 11.07 -14.63
CA ASN A 207 8.04 11.50 -15.88
C ASN A 207 8.39 10.68 -17.14
N GLN A 208 8.74 9.39 -16.95
CA GLN A 208 9.13 8.47 -18.02
C GLN A 208 8.17 7.28 -18.12
N VAL A 209 6.91 7.53 -18.46
CA VAL A 209 5.88 6.48 -18.52
C VAL A 209 6.14 5.55 -19.70
N ILE A 210 5.80 4.26 -19.58
CA ILE A 210 5.87 3.33 -20.71
C ILE A 210 4.58 2.52 -20.86
N PHE A 211 4.04 2.52 -22.08
CA PHE A 211 2.99 1.59 -22.51
C PHE A 211 3.67 0.30 -22.96
N HIS A 212 3.30 -0.83 -22.36
CA HIS A 212 4.03 -2.07 -22.48
C HIS A 212 3.21 -3.17 -23.16
N ASN A 213 3.90 -4.09 -23.85
CA ASN A 213 3.31 -5.14 -24.69
C ASN A 213 2.49 -6.20 -23.92
N ASP A 214 2.52 -6.15 -22.59
CA ASP A 214 1.68 -6.95 -21.68
C ASP A 214 0.31 -6.27 -21.39
N GLY A 215 0.08 -5.08 -21.97
CA GLY A 215 -1.10 -4.27 -21.79
C GLY A 215 -1.10 -3.39 -20.55
N ASN A 216 0.00 -3.36 -19.78
CA ASN A 216 0.12 -2.48 -18.61
C ASN A 216 0.80 -1.16 -18.98
N VAL A 217 0.54 -0.13 -18.16
CA VAL A 217 1.25 1.15 -18.21
C VAL A 217 2.13 1.25 -16.96
N TYR A 218 3.43 1.43 -17.14
CA TYR A 218 4.41 1.49 -16.04
C TYR A 218 4.94 2.91 -15.80
N PRO A 219 5.30 3.25 -14.55
CA PRO A 219 5.77 4.60 -14.21
C PRO A 219 7.19 4.95 -14.66
N CYS A 220 7.98 3.94 -15.04
CA CYS A 220 9.33 4.11 -15.57
C CYS A 220 9.65 2.98 -16.57
N CYS A 221 10.71 3.15 -17.36
CA CYS A 221 11.26 2.11 -18.23
C CYS A 221 12.34 1.25 -17.56
N SER A 222 12.53 1.37 -16.23
CA SER A 222 13.58 0.65 -15.50
C SER A 222 13.30 -0.86 -15.49
N PRO A 223 14.23 -1.73 -15.91
CA PRO A 223 13.99 -3.17 -16.05
C PRO A 223 13.29 -3.86 -14.87
N PRO A 224 13.63 -3.59 -13.59
CA PRO A 224 13.00 -4.28 -12.47
C PRO A 224 11.51 -3.95 -12.30
N ILE A 225 11.00 -2.85 -12.88
CA ILE A 225 9.61 -2.41 -12.69
C ILE A 225 8.61 -3.41 -13.29
N PHE A 226 8.97 -4.03 -14.42
CA PHE A 226 8.13 -4.95 -15.18
C PHE A 226 7.84 -6.25 -14.41
N ASP A 227 8.70 -6.59 -13.44
CA ASP A 227 8.52 -7.73 -12.55
C ASP A 227 7.75 -7.37 -11.27
N THR A 228 7.29 -6.12 -11.12
CA THR A 228 6.53 -5.66 -9.96
C THR A 228 5.05 -5.49 -10.28
N ARG A 229 4.24 -5.27 -9.24
CA ARG A 229 2.83 -4.87 -9.39
C ARG A 229 2.64 -3.36 -9.51
N MET A 230 3.73 -2.60 -9.71
CA MET A 230 3.66 -1.15 -9.78
C MET A 230 3.26 -0.72 -11.19
N THR A 231 1.95 -0.58 -11.42
CA THR A 231 1.37 -0.12 -12.67
C THR A 231 0.57 1.17 -12.45
N LEU A 232 0.44 1.98 -13.49
CA LEU A 232 -0.43 3.16 -13.55
C LEU A 232 -1.82 2.86 -14.12
N GLY A 233 -2.00 1.66 -14.68
CA GLY A 233 -3.24 1.30 -15.37
C GLY A 233 -3.02 0.26 -16.45
N ARG A 234 -4.06 0.04 -17.26
CA ARG A 234 -3.98 -0.75 -18.49
C ARG A 234 -4.02 0.17 -19.72
N ALA A 235 -3.26 -0.18 -20.74
CA ALA A 235 -3.29 0.49 -22.03
C ALA A 235 -4.71 0.45 -22.61
N GLY A 236 -5.22 1.59 -23.07
CA GLY A 236 -6.57 1.71 -23.67
C GLY A 236 -7.74 1.75 -22.68
N ALA A 237 -7.53 1.45 -21.39
CA ALA A 237 -8.59 1.53 -20.38
C ALA A 237 -8.75 2.94 -19.79
N GLN A 238 -7.74 3.80 -19.96
CA GLN A 238 -7.64 5.13 -19.37
C GLN A 238 -6.96 6.07 -20.35
N SER A 239 -7.30 7.35 -20.29
CA SER A 239 -6.59 8.40 -21.04
C SER A 239 -5.18 8.62 -20.49
N PHE A 240 -4.26 9.13 -21.32
CA PHE A 240 -2.94 9.54 -20.90
C PHE A 240 -2.99 10.57 -19.78
N GLN A 241 -3.94 11.51 -19.80
CA GLN A 241 -4.12 12.45 -18.68
C GLN A 241 -4.51 11.72 -17.39
N GLN A 242 -5.33 10.67 -17.45
CA GLN A 242 -5.62 9.84 -16.27
C GLN A 242 -4.41 9.04 -15.79
N VAL A 243 -3.55 8.58 -16.70
CA VAL A 243 -2.26 7.95 -16.37
C VAL A 243 -1.35 8.94 -15.65
N VAL A 244 -1.23 10.17 -16.17
CA VAL A 244 -0.49 11.28 -15.55
C VAL A 244 -1.05 11.60 -14.16
N ASP A 245 -2.35 11.78 -14.03
CA ASP A 245 -3.02 12.03 -12.75
C ASP A 245 -2.74 10.90 -11.75
N THR A 246 -2.78 9.64 -12.22
CA THR A 246 -2.47 8.48 -11.39
C THR A 246 -1.00 8.51 -10.94
N PHE A 247 -0.07 8.85 -11.83
CA PHE A 247 1.34 9.00 -11.50
C PHE A 247 1.57 10.10 -10.46
N GLU A 248 1.04 11.31 -10.70
CA GLU A 248 1.29 12.49 -9.87
C GLU A 248 0.62 12.42 -8.50
N ARG A 249 -0.54 11.76 -8.41
CA ARG A 249 -1.24 11.51 -7.14
C ARG A 249 -0.70 10.28 -6.41
N ASN A 250 0.21 9.51 -7.02
CA ASN A 250 0.83 8.37 -6.37
C ASN A 250 1.88 8.82 -5.35
N ALA A 251 1.54 8.73 -4.07
CA ALA A 251 2.41 9.14 -2.97
C ALA A 251 3.79 8.44 -2.98
N LEU A 252 3.86 7.17 -3.40
CA LEU A 252 5.14 6.44 -3.46
C LEU A 252 6.06 7.02 -4.54
N LEU A 253 5.52 7.26 -5.74
CA LEU A 253 6.27 7.88 -6.85
C LEU A 253 6.66 9.32 -6.50
N GLY A 254 5.77 10.08 -5.88
CA GLY A 254 6.06 11.43 -5.39
C GLY A 254 7.17 11.48 -4.33
N ILE A 255 7.20 10.52 -3.40
CA ILE A 255 8.31 10.37 -2.43
C ILE A 255 9.60 9.99 -3.16
N MET A 256 9.56 9.03 -4.09
CA MET A 256 10.73 8.61 -4.87
C MET A 256 11.32 9.76 -5.70
N GLN A 257 10.50 10.64 -6.27
CA GLN A 257 10.94 11.83 -7.00
C GLN A 257 11.60 12.88 -6.10
N ARG A 258 11.01 13.14 -4.92
CA ARG A 258 11.46 14.24 -4.03
C ARG A 258 12.63 13.84 -3.12
N GLU A 259 12.62 12.61 -2.64
CA GLU A 259 13.51 12.13 -1.58
C GLU A 259 14.37 10.94 -2.02
N GLY A 260 14.03 10.33 -3.16
CA GLY A 260 14.74 9.16 -3.65
C GLY A 260 14.31 7.83 -3.07
N SER A 261 14.93 6.76 -3.58
CA SER A 261 14.63 5.38 -3.16
C SER A 261 15.00 5.07 -1.69
N SER A 262 15.88 5.84 -1.02
CA SER A 262 16.08 5.66 0.44
C SER A 262 14.97 6.27 1.27
N GLY A 263 14.30 7.31 0.77
CA GLY A 263 13.03 7.75 1.36
C GLY A 263 12.04 6.60 1.43
N SER A 264 12.02 5.71 0.42
CA SER A 264 11.24 4.48 0.41
C SER A 264 11.81 3.39 1.32
N SER A 265 13.10 3.03 1.25
CA SER A 265 13.68 1.94 2.07
C SER A 265 13.75 2.24 3.57
N THR A 266 13.89 3.52 3.94
CA THR A 266 13.91 3.96 5.34
C THR A 266 12.48 4.18 5.87
N ARG A 267 11.50 4.49 4.99
CA ARG A 267 10.04 4.55 5.31
C ARG A 267 9.34 3.19 5.20
N TYR A 268 9.88 2.20 4.52
CA TYR A 268 9.31 0.86 4.38
C TYR A 268 10.41 -0.18 4.64
N GLY A 269 10.71 -0.42 5.92
CA GLY A 269 11.61 -1.51 6.28
C GLY A 269 11.01 -2.85 5.87
N GLY A 270 11.70 -3.57 4.99
CA GLY A 270 11.29 -4.90 4.56
C GLY A 270 12.39 -5.60 3.78
N SER A 271 13.19 -6.39 4.50
CA SER A 271 14.02 -7.45 3.94
C SER A 271 13.20 -8.35 3.00
N HIS A 272 13.79 -8.72 1.87
CA HIS A 272 13.26 -9.69 0.91
C HIS A 272 12.60 -10.89 1.58
N ARG A 273 11.30 -11.09 1.33
CA ARG A 273 10.63 -12.41 1.28
C ARG A 273 9.33 -12.30 0.49
N THR A 274 9.21 -13.20 -0.47
CA THR A 274 8.06 -13.45 -1.37
C THR A 274 6.84 -13.91 -0.56
N HIS A 275 5.63 -13.40 -0.86
CA HIS A 275 4.33 -14.09 -0.70
C HIS A 275 3.12 -13.20 -1.13
N PRO A 276 1.95 -13.80 -1.47
CA PRO A 276 0.89 -13.21 -2.31
C PRO A 276 -0.05 -12.25 -1.54
N PRO A 277 -0.95 -11.49 -2.21
CA PRO A 277 -1.61 -10.35 -1.58
C PRO A 277 -2.84 -10.77 -0.76
N PRO A 278 -3.17 -10.05 0.33
CA PRO A 278 -4.52 -10.07 0.86
C PRO A 278 -5.21 -8.69 0.91
N ARG A 279 -6.53 -8.74 0.74
CA ARG A 279 -7.50 -7.64 0.79
C ARG A 279 -7.81 -7.24 2.26
N SER A 280 -8.17 -5.95 2.47
CA SER A 280 -8.64 -5.27 3.72
C SER A 280 -7.57 -4.55 4.61
N PRO A 281 -7.98 -3.62 5.50
CA PRO A 281 -7.47 -2.24 5.59
C PRO A 281 -5.98 -2.14 5.97
N LYS A 282 -5.29 -1.19 5.33
CA LYS A 282 -3.84 -0.95 5.39
C LYS A 282 -3.39 -0.46 6.77
N TRP A 283 -2.35 -1.09 7.31
CA TRP A 283 -1.62 -0.70 8.51
C TRP A 283 -0.15 -0.50 8.13
N SER A 284 0.24 0.71 7.71
CA SER A 284 1.66 1.09 7.53
C SER A 284 1.85 2.60 7.31
N ARG A 285 2.49 3.23 8.31
CA ARG A 285 3.22 4.53 8.39
C ARG A 285 2.58 5.86 7.91
N PRO A 286 2.61 6.93 8.75
CA PRO A 286 2.21 8.29 8.40
C PRO A 286 3.40 9.09 7.86
N ALA A 287 3.29 9.70 6.69
CA ALA A 287 4.45 10.26 6.00
C ALA A 287 4.29 11.72 5.50
N ASN A 288 3.33 12.48 6.03
CA ASN A 288 2.89 13.72 5.37
C ASN A 288 2.80 15.01 6.23
N CYS A 289 3.21 15.04 7.49
CA CYS A 289 3.19 16.27 8.30
C CYS A 289 4.57 16.93 8.40
N ALA A 290 5.01 17.63 7.36
CA ALA A 290 6.03 18.69 7.44
C ALA A 290 6.25 19.32 6.06
N ARG A 291 5.65 20.49 5.80
CA ARG A 291 6.18 21.52 4.88
C ARG A 291 5.36 22.81 4.98
N SER A 292 5.56 23.54 6.07
CA SER A 292 5.54 25.01 6.07
C SER A 292 6.43 25.50 7.21
N TYR A 293 7.08 26.65 7.00
CA TYR A 293 8.10 27.34 7.80
C TYR A 293 9.54 27.29 7.28
N SER A 294 9.84 28.33 6.50
CA SER A 294 11.15 28.94 6.31
C SER A 294 11.50 29.83 7.51
N GLY A 295 12.71 29.74 8.06
CA GLY A 295 13.21 30.75 9.01
C GLY A 295 14.36 30.31 9.92
N THR A 296 15.59 30.65 9.50
CA THR A 296 16.78 31.05 10.28
C THR A 296 17.47 30.11 11.30
N ARG A 297 18.80 30.07 11.15
CA ARG A 297 19.88 29.48 11.96
C ARG A 297 19.73 29.65 13.49
N ASN A 298 20.06 28.62 14.29
CA ASN A 298 21.26 28.58 15.15
C ASN A 298 21.41 27.30 16.01
N ARG A 299 22.69 26.88 16.14
CA ARG A 299 23.44 26.15 17.21
C ARG A 299 22.83 24.98 18.01
N SER A 300 23.64 23.92 18.07
CA SER A 300 23.68 22.78 19.01
C SER A 300 23.70 23.19 20.50
N PRO A 301 23.30 22.31 21.43
CA PRO A 301 24.33 21.47 22.09
C PRO A 301 23.90 20.02 22.43
N SER A 302 24.93 19.24 22.77
CA SER A 302 24.97 17.86 23.27
C SER A 302 24.37 17.69 24.67
N SER A 303 23.85 16.48 24.96
CA SER A 303 24.15 15.70 26.18
C SER A 303 23.24 14.46 26.26
N GLY A 304 23.85 13.31 26.56
CA GLY A 304 23.11 12.06 26.82
C GLY A 304 22.60 12.00 28.26
N HIS A 305 21.57 11.20 28.50
CA HIS A 305 21.32 10.62 29.82
C HIS A 305 20.53 9.30 29.70
N ARG A 306 21.14 8.25 30.27
CA ARG A 306 20.56 6.93 30.53
C ARG A 306 19.92 7.03 31.91
N SER A 307 18.66 6.61 32.09
CA SER A 307 18.08 6.42 33.42
C SER A 307 17.02 5.33 33.43
N THR A 308 17.29 4.32 34.25
CA THR A 308 16.40 3.25 34.72
C THR A 308 15.65 3.72 35.96
N ARG A 309 14.32 3.52 36.04
CA ARG A 309 13.59 3.35 37.33
C ARG A 309 12.18 2.77 37.13
N THR A 310 11.87 1.78 37.96
CA THR A 310 10.62 1.04 38.16
C THR A 310 9.61 1.77 39.06
N GLY A 311 8.30 1.55 38.85
CA GLY A 311 7.32 1.49 39.96
C GLY A 311 6.37 2.67 40.21
N GLN A 312 5.48 2.99 39.27
CA GLN A 312 4.09 3.46 39.49
C GLN A 312 3.41 3.57 38.12
N LEU A 313 2.32 2.82 37.89
CA LEU A 313 1.49 2.91 36.66
C LEU A 313 0.66 4.22 36.67
N SER A 314 1.34 5.36 36.80
CA SER A 314 0.78 6.64 36.41
C SER A 314 0.62 6.60 34.89
N MET A 315 -0.62 6.66 34.40
CA MET A 315 -0.89 6.83 32.97
C MET A 315 -0.21 8.13 32.55
N ARG A 316 0.96 7.99 31.88
CA ARG A 316 1.74 9.15 31.42
C ARG A 316 0.83 10.04 30.57
N PRO A 317 0.92 11.36 30.72
CA PRO A 317 0.09 12.26 29.91
C PRO A 317 0.40 12.06 28.43
N ASP A 318 -0.66 11.82 27.64
CA ASP A 318 -0.56 11.69 26.20
C ASP A 318 -0.16 13.04 25.60
N GLN A 319 0.66 13.03 24.55
CA GLN A 319 0.92 14.24 23.76
C GLN A 319 0.10 14.17 22.49
N VAL A 320 -0.37 15.32 22.01
CA VAL A 320 -1.12 15.42 20.77
C VAL A 320 -0.54 16.49 19.88
N TYR A 321 -0.74 16.30 18.59
CA TYR A 321 -0.45 17.30 17.57
C TYR A 321 -1.54 17.23 16.51
N ALA A 322 -1.94 18.37 16.00
CA ALA A 322 -2.90 18.46 14.90
C ALA A 322 -2.49 19.60 13.99
N ASP A 323 -2.52 19.35 12.70
CA ASP A 323 -2.47 20.36 11.65
C ASP A 323 -3.57 20.08 10.62
N ASP A 324 -3.53 20.81 9.50
CA ASP A 324 -4.51 20.68 8.42
C ASP A 324 -4.47 19.31 7.72
N ARG A 325 -3.41 18.52 7.92
CA ARG A 325 -3.11 17.30 7.16
C ARG A 325 -3.14 16.03 8.01
N CYS A 326 -2.69 16.09 9.25
CA CYS A 326 -2.73 14.97 10.18
C CYS A 326 -3.12 15.39 11.60
N GLU A 327 -3.67 14.43 12.32
CA GLU A 327 -3.86 14.50 13.75
C GLU A 327 -3.19 13.30 14.40
N LEU A 328 -2.47 13.50 15.50
CA LEU A 328 -1.74 12.42 16.14
C LEU A 328 -1.82 12.47 17.65
N ARG A 329 -1.76 11.28 18.23
CA ARG A 329 -1.66 11.03 19.66
C ARG A 329 -0.45 10.17 19.93
N ILE A 330 0.42 10.68 20.79
CA ILE A 330 1.63 10.02 21.28
C ILE A 330 1.33 9.49 22.68
N SER A 331 1.48 8.18 22.86
CA SER A 331 1.20 7.51 24.13
C SER A 331 2.21 6.39 24.31
N GLY A 332 3.10 6.53 25.30
CA GLY A 332 4.26 5.65 25.46
C GLY A 332 5.26 5.78 24.30
N GLY A 333 5.89 4.67 23.89
CA GLY A 333 6.88 4.66 22.80
C GLY A 333 6.32 4.67 21.37
N HIS A 334 5.00 4.83 21.21
CA HIS A 334 4.33 4.82 19.90
C HIS A 334 3.39 6.02 19.73
N ALA A 335 3.19 6.40 18.47
CA ALA A 335 2.25 7.41 18.03
C ALA A 335 1.20 6.79 17.11
N VAL A 336 -0.06 7.13 17.36
CA VAL A 336 -1.16 6.92 16.42
C VAL A 336 -1.33 8.20 15.62
N VAL A 337 -1.28 8.09 14.30
CA VAL A 337 -1.44 9.21 13.38
C VAL A 337 -2.63 8.95 12.48
N PHE A 338 -3.55 9.90 12.46
CA PHE A 338 -4.68 9.97 11.57
C PHE A 338 -4.36 10.94 10.44
N ASP A 339 -4.34 10.45 9.21
CA ASP A 339 -4.24 11.28 8.01
C ASP A 339 -5.65 11.78 7.63
N ARG A 340 -5.85 13.10 7.66
CA ARG A 340 -7.15 13.73 7.41
C ARG A 340 -7.57 13.60 5.93
N LEU A 341 -6.62 13.54 5.00
CA LEU A 341 -6.87 13.47 3.56
C LEU A 341 -7.21 12.04 3.12
N GLU A 342 -6.45 11.05 3.60
CA GLU A 342 -6.67 9.64 3.27
C GLU A 342 -7.74 8.97 4.15
N ARG A 343 -8.18 9.65 5.22
CA ARG A 343 -9.04 9.09 6.29
C ARG A 343 -8.52 7.75 6.82
N ALA A 344 -7.20 7.67 6.98
CA ALA A 344 -6.48 6.46 7.36
C ALA A 344 -5.73 6.62 8.69
N TYR A 345 -5.59 5.52 9.42
CA TYR A 345 -4.90 5.49 10.72
C TYR A 345 -3.61 4.69 10.61
N TYR A 346 -2.56 5.25 11.16
CA TYR A 346 -1.20 4.73 11.11
C TYR A 346 -0.63 4.66 12.51
N ARG A 347 0.18 3.63 12.76
CA ARG A 347 1.00 3.54 13.97
C ARG A 347 2.47 3.71 13.60
N ALA A 348 3.18 4.52 14.37
CA ALA A 348 4.59 4.81 14.18
C ALA A 348 5.33 4.81 15.53
N PRO A 349 6.56 4.29 15.63
CA PRO A 349 7.44 4.57 16.77
C PRO A 349 7.64 6.09 16.93
N VAL A 350 7.69 6.60 18.15
CA VAL A 350 7.88 8.05 18.40
C VAL A 350 9.18 8.55 17.76
N ASP A 351 10.23 7.72 17.77
CA ASP A 351 11.53 8.04 17.17
C ASP A 351 11.46 8.20 15.65
N SER A 352 10.44 7.63 15.01
CA SER A 352 10.21 7.77 13.57
C SER A 352 9.37 8.98 13.18
N LEU A 353 8.84 9.73 14.15
CA LEU A 353 8.17 11.01 13.88
C LEU A 353 9.21 12.09 13.48
N PRO A 354 8.87 13.03 12.60
CA PRO A 354 9.70 14.21 12.35
C PRO A 354 9.98 14.98 13.65
N GLU A 355 11.20 15.52 13.78
CA GLU A 355 11.57 16.31 14.95
C GLU A 355 10.62 17.50 15.15
N SER A 356 10.22 18.16 14.07
CA SER A 356 9.24 19.26 14.10
C SER A 356 7.92 18.90 14.77
N ILE A 357 7.43 17.66 14.58
CA ILE A 357 6.21 17.18 15.23
C ILE A 357 6.48 16.85 16.69
N ARG A 358 7.61 16.19 17.00
CA ARG A 358 7.97 15.86 18.38
C ARG A 358 8.11 17.10 19.25
N THR A 359 8.72 18.15 18.72
CA THR A 359 8.87 19.43 19.45
C THR A 359 7.55 20.21 19.52
N ALA A 360 6.70 20.11 18.50
CA ALA A 360 5.40 20.80 18.47
C ALA A 360 4.27 20.07 19.22
N ALA A 361 4.45 18.78 19.52
CA ALA A 361 3.47 17.96 20.23
C ALA A 361 3.25 18.51 21.65
N ARG A 362 2.00 18.82 21.97
CA ARG A 362 1.62 19.39 23.27
C ARG A 362 1.05 18.32 24.16
N ILE A 363 1.32 18.42 25.46
CA ILE A 363 0.68 17.56 26.45
C ILE A 363 -0.85 17.81 26.42
N ARG A 364 -1.63 16.77 26.15
CA ARG A 364 -3.08 16.80 26.27
C ARG A 364 -3.48 16.25 27.63
N ARG A 365 -4.10 17.10 28.46
CA ARG A 365 -4.79 16.62 29.66
C ARG A 365 -6.12 16.01 29.25
N SER A 366 -6.36 14.78 29.69
CA SER A 366 -7.66 14.12 29.53
C SER A 366 -8.75 14.94 30.23
N SER A 367 -9.93 15.06 29.62
CA SER A 367 -11.11 15.62 30.31
C SER A 367 -11.62 14.66 31.40
N VAL A 368 -11.24 13.38 31.31
CA VAL A 368 -11.60 12.31 32.23
C VAL A 368 -10.44 12.05 33.20
N PRO A 369 -10.65 12.20 34.52
CA PRO A 369 -9.64 11.85 35.50
C PRO A 369 -9.46 10.33 35.60
N THR A 370 -8.25 9.89 35.96
CA THR A 370 -7.90 8.46 36.02
C THR A 370 -8.84 7.65 36.93
N TRP A 371 -9.25 8.19 38.08
CA TRP A 371 -10.19 7.51 38.98
C TRP A 371 -11.55 7.24 38.30
N ALA A 372 -12.06 8.16 37.48
CA ALA A 372 -13.32 7.99 36.79
C ALA A 372 -13.25 6.89 35.72
N ALA A 373 -12.10 6.75 35.03
CA ALA A 373 -11.88 5.64 34.10
C ALA A 373 -11.87 4.28 34.82
N TRP A 374 -11.19 4.18 35.96
CA TRP A 374 -11.18 2.95 36.78
C TRP A 374 -12.56 2.64 37.38
N SER A 375 -13.29 3.66 37.84
CA SER A 375 -14.67 3.49 38.31
C SER A 375 -15.57 2.96 37.19
N THR A 376 -15.50 3.52 35.98
CA THR A 376 -16.26 3.03 34.81
C THR A 376 -15.91 1.59 34.44
N ALA A 377 -14.65 1.19 34.56
CA ALA A 377 -14.27 -0.20 34.33
C ALA A 377 -14.77 -1.13 35.45
N GLY A 378 -14.76 -0.66 36.70
CA GLY A 378 -15.26 -1.39 37.86
C GLY A 378 -16.77 -1.54 37.92
N THR A 379 -17.54 -0.62 37.31
CA THR A 379 -19.00 -0.74 37.23
C THR A 379 -19.47 -1.84 36.28
N LEU A 380 -18.66 -2.24 35.30
CA LEU A 380 -18.98 -3.33 34.37
C LEU A 380 -19.28 -4.66 35.09
N PRO A 381 -18.37 -5.23 35.91
CA PRO A 381 -18.66 -6.47 36.64
C PRO A 381 -19.76 -6.30 37.69
N ALA A 382 -19.88 -5.13 38.32
CA ALA A 382 -20.93 -4.86 39.30
C ALA A 382 -22.33 -4.91 38.66
N LEU A 383 -22.53 -4.22 37.53
CA LEU A 383 -23.81 -4.25 36.81
C LEU A 383 -24.08 -5.60 36.16
N LEU A 384 -23.04 -6.32 35.74
CA LEU A 384 -23.18 -7.70 35.26
C LEU A 384 -23.69 -8.61 36.39
N ALA A 385 -23.16 -8.49 37.61
CA ALA A 385 -23.63 -9.24 38.77
C ALA A 385 -25.08 -8.86 39.15
N VAL A 386 -25.44 -7.58 39.13
CA VAL A 386 -26.83 -7.14 39.36
C VAL A 386 -27.79 -7.76 38.34
N ASN A 387 -27.44 -7.75 37.05
CA ASN A 387 -28.26 -8.42 36.04
C ASN A 387 -28.38 -9.92 36.31
N ALA A 388 -27.28 -10.60 36.66
CA ALA A 388 -27.31 -12.01 37.00
C ALA A 388 -28.23 -12.33 38.19
N MET A 389 -28.27 -11.46 39.20
CA MET A 389 -29.16 -11.61 40.37
C MET A 389 -30.64 -11.36 40.04
N LEU A 390 -30.92 -10.47 39.08
CA LEU A 390 -32.28 -10.13 38.66
C LEU A 390 -32.89 -11.12 37.67
N LEU A 391 -32.06 -12.00 37.07
CA LEU A 391 -32.52 -12.95 36.07
C LEU A 391 -33.26 -14.16 36.70
N PRO A 392 -34.48 -14.48 36.24
CA PRO A 392 -35.20 -15.68 36.68
C PRO A 392 -34.45 -16.98 36.38
N THR A 393 -34.55 -18.00 37.25
CA THR A 393 -33.84 -19.29 37.08
C THR A 393 -34.42 -20.22 36.01
N SER A 394 -35.60 -19.91 35.46
CA SER A 394 -36.27 -20.72 34.43
C SER A 394 -36.70 -19.84 33.26
N THR A 395 -36.29 -20.20 32.04
CA THR A 395 -36.66 -19.48 30.81
C THR A 395 -37.18 -20.44 29.75
N THR A 396 -38.49 -20.66 29.72
CA THR A 396 -39.15 -21.30 28.58
C THR A 396 -40.02 -20.26 27.89
N PRO A 397 -39.80 -19.96 26.60
CA PRO A 397 -40.74 -19.14 25.86
C PRO A 397 -42.09 -19.85 25.83
N THR A 398 -43.12 -19.19 26.37
CA THR A 398 -44.45 -19.78 26.56
C THR A 398 -45.33 -19.69 25.31
N ASP A 399 -45.03 -18.78 24.38
CA ASP A 399 -45.79 -18.56 23.14
C ASP A 399 -45.00 -17.81 22.04
N SER A 400 -45.56 -17.75 20.81
CA SER A 400 -44.94 -17.09 19.65
C SER A 400 -44.82 -15.57 19.81
N SER A 401 -45.71 -14.93 20.58
CA SER A 401 -45.68 -13.50 20.89
C SER A 401 -44.48 -13.13 21.76
N ALA A 402 -44.15 -13.95 22.76
CA ALA A 402 -42.97 -13.80 23.59
C ALA A 402 -41.68 -13.89 22.77
N ALA A 403 -41.63 -14.80 21.78
CA ALA A 403 -40.50 -14.92 20.87
C ALA A 403 -40.31 -13.68 19.97
N ILE A 404 -41.41 -13.12 19.46
CA ILE A 404 -41.38 -11.89 18.65
C ILE A 404 -40.92 -10.70 19.50
N ALA A 405 -41.46 -10.53 20.71
CA ALA A 405 -41.06 -9.47 21.63
C ALA A 405 -39.56 -9.58 21.98
N ALA A 406 -39.06 -10.81 22.18
CA ALA A 406 -37.64 -11.04 22.43
C ALA A 406 -36.75 -10.68 21.23
N ALA A 407 -37.17 -11.02 20.01
CA ALA A 407 -36.46 -10.65 18.80
C ALA A 407 -36.41 -9.12 18.61
N VAL A 408 -37.52 -8.43 18.86
CA VAL A 408 -37.61 -6.96 18.79
C VAL A 408 -36.66 -6.32 19.81
N TYR A 409 -36.69 -6.78 21.07
CA TYR A 409 -35.80 -6.25 22.10
C TYR A 409 -34.32 -6.47 21.77
N LEU A 410 -33.96 -7.62 21.19
CA LEU A 410 -32.59 -7.90 20.78
C LEU A 410 -32.09 -6.89 19.74
N VAL A 411 -32.93 -6.53 18.76
CA VAL A 411 -32.60 -5.49 17.76
C VAL A 411 -32.42 -4.13 18.43
N PHE A 412 -33.35 -3.73 19.31
CA PHE A 412 -33.23 -2.47 20.06
C PHE A 412 -32.00 -2.43 20.96
N SER A 413 -31.64 -3.54 21.61
CA SER A 413 -30.43 -3.64 22.43
C SER A 413 -29.18 -3.37 21.60
N VAL A 414 -29.08 -3.90 20.37
CA VAL A 414 -27.95 -3.59 19.47
C VAL A 414 -27.93 -2.10 19.11
N LEU A 415 -29.09 -1.49 18.83
CA LEU A 415 -29.17 -0.06 18.53
C LEU A 415 -28.76 0.82 19.72
N ILE A 416 -29.19 0.46 20.94
CA ILE A 416 -28.82 1.15 22.18
C ILE A 416 -27.30 1.03 22.41
N HIS A 417 -26.75 -0.16 22.22
CA HIS A 417 -25.32 -0.43 22.37
C HIS A 417 -24.46 0.44 21.44
N GLU A 418 -24.73 0.36 20.13
CA GLU A 418 -24.00 1.12 19.12
C GLU A 418 -24.26 2.63 19.25
N GLY A 419 -25.50 3.02 19.56
CA GLY A 419 -25.89 4.41 19.81
C GLY A 419 -25.16 5.03 21.00
N ALA A 420 -24.94 4.28 22.08
CA ALA A 420 -24.18 4.74 23.24
C ALA A 420 -22.72 5.04 22.89
N HIS A 421 -22.08 4.19 22.07
CA HIS A 421 -20.73 4.49 21.56
C HIS A 421 -20.69 5.77 20.74
N ILE A 422 -21.67 5.98 19.85
CA ILE A 422 -21.78 7.18 19.02
C ILE A 422 -21.95 8.43 19.88
N LEU A 423 -22.86 8.39 20.86
CA LEU A 423 -23.19 9.51 21.72
C LEU A 423 -21.97 9.94 22.54
N VAL A 424 -21.31 8.98 23.20
CA VAL A 424 -20.14 9.25 24.03
C VAL A 424 -18.95 9.71 23.19
N LEU A 425 -18.73 9.12 22.01
CA LEU A 425 -17.66 9.55 21.09
C LEU A 425 -17.88 10.99 20.62
N ARG A 426 -19.11 11.38 20.31
CA ARG A 426 -19.48 12.76 19.97
C ARG A 426 -19.32 13.72 21.16
N GLY A 427 -19.62 13.26 22.37
CA GLY A 427 -19.38 14.02 23.60
C GLY A 427 -17.91 14.41 23.80
N PHE A 428 -16.97 13.62 23.30
CA PHE A 428 -15.54 13.94 23.27
C PHE A 428 -15.10 14.73 22.01
N GLY A 429 -16.04 15.29 21.25
CA GLY A 429 -15.75 16.08 20.06
C GLY A 429 -15.28 15.26 18.85
N ARG A 430 -15.57 13.96 18.82
CA ARG A 430 -15.18 13.04 17.72
C ARG A 430 -16.39 12.59 16.90
N SER A 431 -16.15 12.31 15.63
CA SER A 431 -17.18 11.80 14.72
C SER A 431 -17.01 10.30 14.46
N VAL A 432 -18.08 9.68 13.99
CA VAL A 432 -18.10 8.27 13.60
C VAL A 432 -17.59 8.14 12.17
N ASP A 433 -16.78 7.12 11.89
CA ASP A 433 -16.21 6.93 10.55
C ASP A 433 -17.19 6.28 9.59
N ARG A 434 -17.92 5.26 10.06
CA ARG A 434 -18.89 4.51 9.27
C ARG A 434 -19.84 3.76 10.19
N VAL A 435 -21.13 3.80 9.88
CA VAL A 435 -22.13 2.86 10.41
C VAL A 435 -22.42 1.86 9.29
N GLY A 436 -22.48 0.58 9.60
CA GLY A 436 -22.71 -0.44 8.58
C GLY A 436 -23.32 -1.71 9.11
N PHE A 437 -23.72 -2.54 8.16
CA PHE A 437 -24.24 -3.89 8.38
C PHE A 437 -23.24 -4.90 7.80
N LYS A 438 -22.93 -5.96 8.55
CA LYS A 438 -22.09 -7.07 8.09
C LYS A 438 -22.74 -8.39 8.46
N LEU A 439 -22.58 -9.40 7.61
CA LEU A 439 -22.86 -10.79 7.96
C LEU A 439 -21.58 -11.43 8.52
N SER A 440 -21.49 -11.52 9.85
CA SER A 440 -20.40 -12.22 10.52
C SER A 440 -20.46 -13.71 10.17
N TYR A 441 -19.34 -14.25 9.68
CA TYR A 441 -19.22 -15.64 9.22
C TYR A 441 -20.26 -16.07 8.17
N ARG A 442 -20.81 -15.12 7.40
CA ARG A 442 -21.89 -15.31 6.39
C ARG A 442 -23.25 -15.78 6.93
N VAL A 443 -23.41 -15.90 8.25
CA VAL A 443 -24.63 -16.46 8.86
C VAL A 443 -25.29 -15.47 9.82
N PHE A 444 -24.53 -14.64 10.52
CA PHE A 444 -25.07 -13.78 11.59
C PHE A 444 -25.12 -12.30 11.18
N PRO A 445 -26.31 -11.69 11.06
CA PRO A 445 -26.45 -10.26 10.81
C PRO A 445 -25.90 -9.47 12.01
N ALA A 446 -25.00 -8.53 11.75
CA ALA A 446 -24.40 -7.68 12.77
C ALA A 446 -24.33 -6.24 12.29
N PHE A 447 -25.00 -5.35 13.01
CA PHE A 447 -24.75 -3.92 12.90
C PHE A 447 -23.43 -3.59 13.59
N TYR A 448 -22.65 -2.68 13.01
CA TYR A 448 -21.40 -2.24 13.62
C TYR A 448 -21.17 -0.76 13.37
N VAL A 449 -20.64 -0.09 14.40
CA VAL A 449 -20.12 1.27 14.28
C VAL A 449 -18.59 1.22 14.25
N ARG A 450 -18.02 1.74 13.17
CA ARG A 450 -16.57 1.94 13.07
C ARG A 450 -16.21 3.26 13.76
N MET A 451 -15.53 3.15 14.89
CA MET A 451 -15.13 4.26 15.77
C MET A 451 -13.61 4.47 15.83
N ASN A 452 -12.89 4.44 14.71
CA ASN A 452 -11.42 4.53 14.73
C ASN A 452 -10.92 5.88 15.27
N GLN A 453 -11.74 6.94 15.22
CA GLN A 453 -11.47 8.23 15.89
C GLN A 453 -11.21 8.09 17.41
N SER A 454 -11.69 7.02 18.05
CA SER A 454 -11.36 6.71 19.46
C SER A 454 -9.86 6.52 19.70
N LEU A 455 -9.09 6.14 18.68
CA LEU A 455 -7.63 5.95 18.80
C LEU A 455 -6.87 7.27 19.04
N LEU A 456 -7.50 8.41 18.77
CA LEU A 456 -6.97 9.76 19.02
C LEU A 456 -7.37 10.32 20.39
N LEU A 457 -8.25 9.64 21.12
CA LEU A 457 -8.64 9.99 22.48
C LEU A 457 -7.59 9.56 23.51
N SER A 458 -7.59 10.20 24.68
CA SER A 458 -6.76 9.77 25.81
C SER A 458 -7.14 8.35 26.23
N ARG A 459 -6.25 7.67 26.97
CA ARG A 459 -6.55 6.32 27.49
C ARG A 459 -7.78 6.32 28.39
N GLN A 460 -7.97 7.35 29.21
CA GLN A 460 -9.13 7.48 30.08
C GLN A 460 -10.43 7.69 29.28
N GLU A 461 -10.39 8.51 28.24
CA GLU A 461 -11.52 8.74 27.34
C GLU A 461 -11.87 7.48 26.54
N GLN A 462 -10.87 6.72 26.09
CA GLN A 462 -11.04 5.41 25.42
C GLN A 462 -11.80 4.41 26.30
N VAL A 463 -11.49 4.35 27.60
CA VAL A 463 -12.20 3.48 28.54
C VAL A 463 -13.69 3.82 28.58
N ILE A 464 -14.05 5.10 28.67
CA ILE A 464 -15.46 5.53 28.70
C ILE A 464 -16.14 5.19 27.37
N VAL A 465 -15.51 5.50 26.23
CA VAL A 465 -16.08 5.22 24.91
C VAL A 465 -16.33 3.73 24.71
N HIS A 466 -15.35 2.87 25.03
CA HIS A 466 -15.50 1.42 24.84
C HIS A 466 -16.41 0.77 25.89
N ALA A 467 -16.54 1.33 27.10
CA ALA A 467 -17.48 0.81 28.10
C ALA A 467 -18.94 1.24 27.82
N ALA A 468 -19.17 2.32 27.07
CA ALA A 468 -20.48 2.94 26.89
C ALA A 468 -21.57 1.97 26.40
N GLY A 469 -21.30 1.21 25.34
CA GLY A 469 -22.26 0.25 24.78
C GLY A 469 -22.61 -0.87 25.77
N ILE A 470 -21.62 -1.38 26.50
CA ILE A 470 -21.83 -2.43 27.50
C ILE A 470 -22.67 -1.89 28.67
N LEU A 471 -22.31 -0.72 29.20
CA LEU A 471 -23.01 -0.10 30.33
C LEU A 471 -24.45 0.26 29.96
N ALA A 472 -24.69 0.80 28.76
CA ALA A 472 -26.03 1.10 28.28
C ALA A 472 -26.89 -0.16 28.22
N ASN A 473 -26.38 -1.25 27.65
CA ASN A 473 -27.11 -2.52 27.63
C ASN A 473 -27.38 -3.06 29.04
N LEU A 474 -26.38 -3.09 29.93
CA LEU A 474 -26.58 -3.61 31.29
C LEU A 474 -27.56 -2.77 32.09
N ALA A 475 -27.54 -1.45 31.94
CA ALA A 475 -28.47 -0.54 32.61
C ALA A 475 -29.90 -0.70 32.07
N THR A 476 -30.07 -0.69 30.74
CA THR A 476 -31.38 -0.90 30.12
C THR A 476 -31.94 -2.27 30.46
N ASN A 477 -31.12 -3.32 30.45
CA ASN A 477 -31.55 -4.68 30.78
C ASN A 477 -31.96 -4.82 32.25
N ALA A 478 -31.21 -4.20 33.18
CA ALA A 478 -31.59 -4.15 34.60
C ALA A 478 -32.91 -3.41 34.82
N LEU A 479 -33.10 -2.24 34.18
CA LEU A 479 -34.35 -1.48 34.25
C LEU A 479 -35.53 -2.28 33.68
N LEU A 480 -35.31 -2.99 32.58
CA LEU A 480 -36.33 -3.84 31.97
C LEU A 480 -36.72 -5.00 32.90
N LEU A 481 -35.75 -5.66 33.55
CA LEU A 481 -36.01 -6.73 34.51
C LEU A 481 -36.76 -6.22 35.76
N VAL A 482 -36.39 -5.06 36.29
CA VAL A 482 -37.10 -4.43 37.42
C VAL A 482 -38.53 -4.03 37.02
N GLY A 483 -38.70 -3.41 35.86
CA GLY A 483 -40.03 -3.05 35.34
C GLY A 483 -40.90 -4.27 35.05
N ASN A 484 -40.30 -5.36 34.56
CA ASN A 484 -41.02 -6.60 34.30
C ASN A 484 -41.46 -7.29 35.58
N THR A 485 -40.59 -7.37 36.59
CA THR A 485 -40.93 -7.96 37.88
C THR A 485 -42.00 -7.16 38.62
N TRP A 486 -41.95 -5.83 38.55
CA TRP A 486 -42.87 -4.96 39.28
C TRP A 486 -44.22 -4.74 38.57
N ALA A 487 -44.24 -4.60 37.25
CA ALA A 487 -45.44 -4.18 36.50
C ALA A 487 -45.89 -5.16 35.40
N VAL A 488 -45.00 -5.55 34.48
CA VAL A 488 -45.42 -6.19 33.20
C VAL A 488 -45.60 -7.70 33.31
N ARG A 489 -44.76 -8.39 34.09
CA ARG A 489 -44.76 -9.84 34.33
C ARG A 489 -44.83 -10.70 33.06
N SER A 490 -44.07 -10.32 32.03
CA SER A 490 -44.01 -11.03 30.75
C SER A 490 -42.83 -12.00 30.68
N SER A 491 -43.11 -13.26 30.35
CA SER A 491 -42.10 -14.30 30.07
C SER A 491 -41.25 -13.99 28.83
N GLY A 492 -41.79 -13.29 27.84
CA GLY A 492 -41.06 -12.87 26.65
C GLY A 492 -39.95 -11.88 26.96
N ILE A 493 -40.22 -10.93 27.86
CA ILE A 493 -39.22 -9.97 28.34
C ILE A 493 -38.11 -10.70 29.12
N GLU A 494 -38.46 -11.71 29.93
CA GLU A 494 -37.47 -12.51 30.67
C GLU A 494 -36.54 -13.28 29.74
N VAL A 495 -37.07 -13.93 28.70
CA VAL A 495 -36.28 -14.62 27.67
C VAL A 495 -35.39 -13.63 26.92
N ALA A 496 -35.93 -12.47 26.54
CA ALA A 496 -35.18 -11.43 25.86
C ALA A 496 -34.02 -10.90 26.70
N ALA A 497 -34.28 -10.63 27.98
CA ALA A 497 -33.29 -10.13 28.93
C ALA A 497 -32.20 -11.16 29.21
N HIS A 498 -32.52 -12.45 29.22
CA HIS A 498 -31.54 -13.53 29.29
C HIS A 498 -30.63 -13.57 28.07
N LEU A 499 -31.20 -13.48 26.86
CA LEU A 499 -30.43 -13.49 25.62
C LEU A 499 -29.49 -12.28 25.52
N VAL A 500 -29.98 -11.10 25.89
CA VAL A 500 -29.15 -9.89 25.96
C VAL A 500 -28.08 -10.00 27.04
N PHE A 501 -28.41 -10.50 28.23
CA PHE A 501 -27.41 -10.74 29.28
C PHE A 501 -26.28 -11.65 28.81
N ILE A 502 -26.61 -12.78 28.17
CA ILE A 502 -25.61 -13.70 27.63
C ILE A 502 -24.75 -12.96 26.59
N ALA A 503 -25.36 -12.27 25.62
CA ALA A 503 -24.62 -11.54 24.60
C ALA A 503 -23.68 -10.47 25.18
N VAL A 504 -24.14 -9.75 26.20
CA VAL A 504 -23.35 -8.71 26.88
C VAL A 504 -22.25 -9.30 27.75
N ALA A 505 -22.51 -10.41 28.45
CA ALA A 505 -21.50 -11.14 29.22
C ALA A 505 -20.33 -11.57 28.31
N TRP A 506 -20.64 -12.08 27.11
CA TRP A 506 -19.64 -12.39 26.10
C TRP A 506 -18.86 -11.16 25.60
N ASN A 507 -19.49 -9.98 25.56
CA ASN A 507 -18.81 -8.73 25.15
C ASN A 507 -17.96 -8.11 26.28
N VAL A 508 -18.30 -8.35 27.56
CA VAL A 508 -17.48 -7.97 28.72
C VAL A 508 -16.20 -8.78 28.79
N VAL A 509 -16.29 -10.08 28.50
CA VAL A 509 -15.13 -10.97 28.53
C VAL A 509 -14.13 -10.53 27.44
N PRO A 510 -12.84 -10.35 27.77
CA PRO A 510 -11.86 -9.76 26.86
C PRO A 510 -11.35 -10.75 25.79
N ILE A 511 -12.27 -11.32 25.02
CA ILE A 511 -12.04 -12.32 23.99
C ILE A 511 -12.50 -11.76 22.63
N LEU A 512 -11.83 -12.15 21.53
CA LEU A 512 -12.24 -11.81 20.13
C LEU A 512 -12.46 -10.33 19.80
N ASN A 513 -11.56 -9.42 20.21
CA ASN A 513 -11.71 -7.97 19.94
C ASN A 513 -13.02 -7.36 20.47
N SER A 514 -13.61 -7.94 21.52
CA SER A 514 -14.77 -7.39 22.23
C SER A 514 -14.52 -5.98 22.80
N ASP A 515 -15.57 -5.30 23.20
CA ASP A 515 -15.45 -3.98 23.83
C ASP A 515 -14.79 -4.08 25.21
N GLY A 516 -15.06 -5.16 25.96
CA GLY A 516 -14.32 -5.46 27.19
C GLY A 516 -12.82 -5.66 26.96
N TYR A 517 -12.44 -6.27 25.84
CA TYR A 517 -11.04 -6.35 25.42
C TYR A 517 -10.44 -4.96 25.10
N ARG A 518 -11.21 -4.07 24.47
CA ARG A 518 -10.78 -2.68 24.20
C ARG A 518 -10.61 -1.86 25.48
N VAL A 519 -11.52 -2.01 26.44
CA VAL A 519 -11.42 -1.39 27.78
C VAL A 519 -10.15 -1.86 28.50
N LEU A 520 -9.87 -3.17 28.49
CA LEU A 520 -8.65 -3.73 29.09
C LEU A 520 -7.37 -3.17 28.47
N LEU A 521 -7.32 -3.07 27.13
CA LEU A 521 -6.18 -2.48 26.42
C LEU A 521 -5.96 -1.01 26.79
N ALA A 522 -7.05 -0.23 26.89
CA ALA A 522 -6.97 1.18 27.26
C ALA A 522 -6.47 1.37 28.69
N LEU A 523 -6.94 0.56 29.65
CA LEU A 523 -6.46 0.57 31.05
C LEU A 523 -5.00 0.14 31.17
N ALA A 524 -4.60 -0.89 30.43
CA ALA A 524 -3.21 -1.37 30.39
C ALA A 524 -2.27 -0.42 29.64
N GLY A 525 -2.80 0.57 28.92
CA GLY A 525 -2.02 1.47 28.08
C GLY A 525 -1.35 0.77 26.90
N VAL A 526 -1.89 -0.37 26.44
CA VAL A 526 -1.30 -1.21 25.40
C VAL A 526 -2.11 -1.11 24.11
N ASP A 527 -1.44 -0.76 23.00
CA ASP A 527 -2.02 -0.90 21.67
C ASP A 527 -1.70 -2.29 21.12
N ALA A 528 -2.71 -3.15 21.05
CA ALA A 528 -2.54 -4.51 20.55
C ALA A 528 -2.07 -4.55 19.09
N ALA A 529 -0.97 -5.25 18.83
CA ALA A 529 -0.47 -5.55 17.49
C ALA A 529 -1.29 -6.68 16.84
N ARG A 530 -1.44 -6.61 15.51
CA ARG A 530 -2.11 -7.64 14.72
C ARG A 530 -1.30 -8.94 14.67
N ASN A 531 0.02 -8.82 14.64
CA ASN A 531 0.92 -9.98 14.71
C ASN A 531 0.98 -10.47 16.17
N LEU A 532 0.62 -11.73 16.41
CA LEU A 532 0.51 -12.29 17.76
C LEU A 532 1.84 -12.19 18.55
N PRO A 533 3.02 -12.51 17.97
CA PRO A 533 4.31 -12.45 18.67
C PRO A 533 4.77 -11.02 19.01
N ALA A 534 4.19 -9.99 18.39
CA ALA A 534 4.51 -8.59 18.66
C ALA A 534 3.72 -8.01 19.86
N ASN A 535 2.88 -8.81 20.50
CA ASN A 535 2.13 -8.43 21.69
C ASN A 535 2.86 -8.85 22.97
N PRO A 536 2.64 -8.16 24.11
CA PRO A 536 3.13 -8.61 25.40
C PRO A 536 2.68 -10.05 25.72
N PRO A 537 3.49 -10.86 26.42
CA PRO A 537 3.16 -12.27 26.73
C PRO A 537 1.81 -12.46 27.42
N TRP A 538 1.45 -11.58 28.36
CA TRP A 538 0.15 -11.63 29.04
C TRP A 538 -1.03 -11.44 28.06
N LEU A 539 -0.87 -10.59 27.05
CA LEU A 539 -1.88 -10.32 26.04
C LEU A 539 -2.01 -11.48 25.05
N ILE A 540 -0.90 -12.16 24.74
CA ILE A 540 -0.90 -13.43 23.99
C ILE A 540 -1.67 -14.49 24.78
N GLY A 541 -1.41 -14.62 26.08
CA GLY A 541 -2.11 -15.56 26.96
C GLY A 541 -3.63 -15.36 26.94
N ILE A 542 -4.12 -14.12 27.08
CA ILE A 542 -5.56 -13.81 27.01
C ILE A 542 -6.16 -14.20 25.65
N LYS A 543 -5.48 -13.90 24.54
CA LYS A 543 -5.95 -14.26 23.20
C LYS A 543 -6.03 -15.77 23.00
N VAL A 544 -5.01 -16.52 23.43
CA VAL A 544 -4.97 -17.98 23.33
C VAL A 544 -6.05 -18.61 24.20
N ALA A 545 -6.16 -18.19 25.47
CA ALA A 545 -7.20 -18.65 26.39
C ALA A 545 -8.60 -18.39 25.82
N GLY A 546 -8.81 -17.23 25.19
CA GLY A 546 -10.06 -16.91 24.53
C GLY A 546 -10.43 -17.85 23.40
N VAL A 547 -9.47 -18.19 22.52
CA VAL A 547 -9.68 -19.15 21.44
C VAL A 547 -10.00 -20.54 21.99
N VAL A 548 -9.25 -21.00 22.99
CA VAL A 548 -9.48 -22.30 23.66
C VAL A 548 -10.88 -22.35 24.27
N PHE A 549 -11.29 -21.28 24.96
CA PHE A 549 -12.62 -21.18 25.57
C PHE A 549 -13.74 -21.27 24.52
N ILE A 550 -13.61 -20.59 23.38
CA ILE A 550 -14.60 -20.67 22.30
C ILE A 550 -14.67 -22.07 21.70
N VAL A 551 -13.52 -22.69 21.43
CA VAL A 551 -13.47 -24.07 20.92
C VAL A 551 -14.17 -25.01 21.89
N PHE A 552 -13.90 -24.87 23.19
CA PHE A 552 -14.57 -25.64 24.23
C PHE A 552 -16.08 -25.44 24.25
N VAL A 553 -16.56 -24.18 24.20
CA VAL A 553 -18.00 -23.87 24.16
C VAL A 553 -18.66 -24.44 22.92
N VAL A 554 -18.04 -24.32 21.74
CA VAL A 554 -18.56 -24.89 20.48
C VAL A 554 -18.65 -26.41 20.56
N ILE A 555 -17.58 -27.08 21.02
CA ILE A 555 -17.57 -28.54 21.19
C ILE A 555 -18.66 -28.97 22.17
N ARG A 556 -18.78 -28.30 23.32
CA ARG A 556 -19.82 -28.60 24.32
C ARG A 556 -21.22 -28.42 23.74
N THR A 557 -21.46 -27.36 22.98
CA THR A 557 -22.74 -27.10 22.33
C THR A 557 -23.07 -28.18 21.30
N ILE A 558 -22.10 -28.56 20.45
CA ILE A 558 -22.28 -29.65 19.48
C ILE A 558 -22.61 -30.96 20.19
N LEU A 559 -21.83 -31.34 21.21
CA LEU A 559 -22.05 -32.56 21.99
C LEU A 559 -23.43 -32.59 22.63
N THR A 560 -23.91 -31.45 23.13
CA THR A 560 -25.24 -31.32 23.75
C THR A 560 -26.35 -31.44 22.68
N LEU A 561 -26.18 -30.80 21.52
CA LEU A 561 -27.13 -30.90 20.40
C LEU A 561 -27.20 -32.33 19.84
N THR A 562 -26.06 -33.00 19.67
CA THR A 562 -26.04 -34.42 19.25
C THR A 562 -26.68 -35.32 20.27
N ARG A 563 -26.48 -35.07 21.58
CA ARG A 563 -27.13 -35.86 22.64
C ARG A 563 -28.65 -35.70 22.63
N ASN A 564 -29.14 -34.50 22.34
CA ASN A 564 -30.58 -34.20 22.25
C ASN A 564 -31.22 -34.61 20.91
N LEU A 565 -30.42 -34.91 19.88
CA LEU A 565 -30.89 -35.46 18.59
C LEU A 565 -30.93 -37.00 18.59
N ILE A 566 -30.13 -37.63 19.45
CA ILE A 566 -30.03 -39.08 19.61
C ILE A 566 -30.97 -39.59 20.72
N ALA A 567 -31.29 -38.75 21.71
CA ALA A 567 -32.37 -38.96 22.68
C ALA A 567 -33.71 -38.50 22.10
#